data_AF-A0A7V2EUX5-F1
#
_entry.id   AF-A0A7V2EUX5-F1
#
_cell.length_a   1.000
_cell.length_b   1.000
_cell.length_c   1.000
_cell.angle_alpha   90.00
_cell.angle_beta   90.00
_cell.angle_gamma   90.00
#
_symmetry.space_group_name_H-M   'P 1'
#
loop_
_entity.id
_entity.type
_entity.pdbx_description
1 polymer ?
#
loop_
_entity_poly.entity_id
_entity_poly.type
_entity_poly.pdbx_seq_one_letter_code
_entity_poly.pdbx_strand_id
1 'polypeptide(L)'
;NTLMTAAIPVLIAHAALIFSRRYMAPNFFVYIFIPGFFGAALGVLASVGLGAWLLVVAGVYDATHLWHDYLPYLPLVMLPEAVLNGMVLTALVAIKPDWVATFDDEFYIHNK
;
A
#
# COMPACT_ATOMS: atom_id res chain seq x y z
N ASN A 1 -2.01 15.89 11.75
CA ASN A 1 -2.09 14.43 11.95
C ASN A 1 -2.50 13.73 10.65
N THR A 2 -3.64 14.08 10.05
CA THR A 2 -4.13 13.54 8.75
C THR A 2 -3.15 13.62 7.58
N LEU A 3 -2.33 14.67 7.49
CA LEU A 3 -1.34 14.79 6.42
C LEU A 3 -0.24 13.72 6.48
N MET A 4 0.23 13.31 7.66
CA MET A 4 1.31 12.33 7.76
C MET A 4 0.79 10.89 7.63
N THR A 5 -0.37 10.60 8.21
CA THR A 5 -0.98 9.28 8.14
C THR A 5 -1.61 8.96 6.80
N ALA A 6 -2.03 9.98 6.02
CA ALA A 6 -2.64 9.77 4.70
C ALA A 6 -1.69 10.09 3.53
N ALA A 7 -0.90 11.17 3.57
CA ALA A 7 -0.12 11.55 2.39
C ALA A 7 1.02 10.58 2.11
N ILE A 8 1.65 10.03 3.14
CA ILE A 8 2.78 9.11 2.98
C ILE A 8 2.37 7.76 2.36
N PRO A 9 1.33 7.05 2.88
CA PRO A 9 0.88 5.84 2.22
C PRO A 9 0.35 6.09 0.81
N VAL A 10 -0.29 7.24 0.56
CA VAL A 10 -0.73 7.62 -0.80
C VAL A 10 0.46 7.79 -1.74
N LEU A 11 1.53 8.47 -1.31
CA LEU A 11 2.74 8.63 -2.12
C LEU A 11 3.43 7.29 -2.42
N ILE A 12 3.45 6.38 -1.46
CA ILE A 12 4.05 5.05 -1.62
C ILE A 12 3.22 4.18 -2.55
N ALA A 13 1.89 4.19 -2.40
CA ALA A 13 0.99 3.49 -3.30
C ALA A 13 1.11 4.05 -4.73
N HIS A 14 1.24 5.36 -4.87
CA HIS A 14 1.44 6.01 -6.17
C HIS A 14 2.81 5.69 -6.79
N ALA A 15 3.87 5.65 -5.98
CA ALA A 15 5.20 5.23 -6.43
C ALA A 15 5.20 3.77 -6.88
N ALA A 16 4.53 2.87 -6.14
CA ALA A 16 4.36 1.47 -6.52
C ALA A 16 3.60 1.31 -7.85
N LEU A 17 2.58 2.15 -8.08
CA LEU A 17 1.84 2.20 -9.34
C LEU A 17 2.71 2.66 -10.52
N ILE A 18 3.46 3.75 -10.36
CA ILE A 18 4.37 4.25 -11.41
C ILE A 18 5.45 3.19 -11.70
N PHE A 19 5.99 2.56 -10.66
CA PHE A 19 6.99 1.51 -10.80
C PHE A 19 6.44 0.30 -11.58
N SER A 20 5.22 -0.16 -11.26
CA SER A 20 4.61 -1.29 -11.96
C SER A 20 4.35 -0.96 -13.44
N ARG A 21 3.84 0.24 -13.74
CA ARG A 21 3.60 0.69 -15.12
C ARG A 21 4.89 0.81 -15.94
N ARG A 22 6.00 1.19 -15.31
CA ARG A 22 7.27 1.46 -16.02
C ARG A 22 8.14 0.22 -16.22
N TYR A 23 8.13 -0.73 -15.28
CA TYR A 23 9.06 -1.86 -15.28
C TYR A 23 8.43 -3.24 -15.46
N MET A 24 7.10 -3.37 -15.35
CA MET A 24 6.44 -4.66 -15.45
C MET A 24 5.52 -4.76 -16.67
N ALA A 25 5.33 -6.00 -17.13
CA ALA A 25 4.41 -6.30 -18.22
C ALA A 25 2.98 -5.85 -17.84
N PRO A 26 2.21 -5.32 -18.80
CA PRO A 26 0.85 -4.83 -18.59
C PRO A 26 -0.13 -6.00 -18.39
N ASN A 27 0.00 -6.68 -17.25
CA ASN A 27 -0.82 -7.82 -16.88
C ASN A 27 -1.74 -7.45 -15.71
N PHE A 28 -2.97 -7.91 -15.77
CA PHE A 28 -3.96 -7.76 -14.70
C PHE A 28 -3.44 -8.21 -13.32
N PHE A 29 -2.74 -9.36 -13.25
CA PHE A 29 -2.18 -9.85 -11.99
C PHE A 29 -1.09 -8.93 -11.42
N VAL A 30 -0.28 -8.30 -12.27
CA VAL A 30 0.75 -7.35 -11.82
C VAL A 30 0.10 -6.13 -11.17
N TYR A 31 -1.02 -5.67 -11.72
CA TYR A 31 -1.78 -4.55 -11.16
C TYR A 31 -2.42 -4.90 -9.81
N ILE A 32 -2.92 -6.12 -9.61
CA ILE A 32 -3.48 -6.50 -8.30
C ILE A 32 -2.38 -6.68 -7.26
N PHE A 33 -1.30 -7.38 -7.59
CA PHE A 33 -0.27 -7.69 -6.62
C PHE A 33 0.58 -6.48 -6.26
N ILE A 34 0.99 -5.66 -7.23
CA ILE A 34 1.96 -4.58 -6.95
C ILE A 34 1.28 -3.39 -6.24
N PRO A 35 0.43 -2.57 -6.87
CA PRO A 35 -0.20 -1.46 -6.16
C PRO A 35 -1.29 -1.89 -5.17
N GLY A 36 -2.01 -2.98 -5.43
CA GLY A 36 -3.10 -3.45 -4.54
C GLY A 36 -2.62 -4.11 -3.26
N PHE A 37 -1.73 -5.10 -3.36
CA PHE A 37 -1.25 -5.86 -2.21
C PHE A 37 0.03 -5.26 -1.61
N PHE A 38 1.10 -5.16 -2.40
CA PHE A 38 2.39 -4.62 -1.93
C PHE A 38 2.32 -3.14 -1.62
N GLY A 39 1.58 -2.34 -2.42
CA GLY A 39 1.37 -0.92 -2.18
C GLY A 39 0.66 -0.66 -0.86
N ALA A 40 -0.38 -1.44 -0.53
CA ALA A 40 -1.07 -1.38 0.75
C ALA A 40 -0.15 -1.77 1.93
N ALA A 41 0.57 -2.90 1.81
CA ALA A 41 1.51 -3.35 2.83
C ALA A 41 2.62 -2.32 3.11
N LEU A 42 3.22 -1.75 2.06
CA LEU A 42 4.24 -0.71 2.19
C LEU A 42 3.67 0.60 2.74
N GLY A 43 2.43 0.95 2.39
CA GLY A 43 1.74 2.10 2.95
C GLY A 43 1.54 1.99 4.46
N VAL A 44 1.09 0.83 4.94
CA VAL A 44 0.96 0.54 6.38
C VAL A 44 2.31 0.61 7.07
N LEU A 45 3.34 -0.05 6.51
CA LEU A 45 4.69 -0.01 7.06
C LEU A 45 5.23 1.40 7.22
N ALA A 46 5.08 2.23 6.21
CA ALA A 46 5.58 3.59 6.25
C ALA A 46 4.78 4.48 7.19
N SER A 47 3.45 4.37 7.21
CA SER A 47 2.61 5.15 8.12
C SER A 47 2.92 4.81 9.59
N VAL A 48 2.99 3.52 9.91
CA VAL A 48 3.35 3.05 11.26
C VAL A 48 4.80 3.39 11.60
N GLY A 49 5.74 3.17 10.68
CA GLY A 49 7.16 3.45 10.88
C GLY A 49 7.46 4.93 11.09
N LEU A 50 6.80 5.83 10.37
CA LEU A 50 6.93 7.27 10.61
C LEU A 50 6.27 7.73 11.91
N GLY A 51 5.09 7.19 12.23
CA GLY A 51 4.44 7.47 13.52
C GLY A 51 5.33 7.04 14.69
N ALA A 52 5.92 5.85 14.57
CA ALA A 52 6.90 5.32 15.52
C ALA A 52 8.12 6.22 15.67
N TRP A 53 8.73 6.61 14.54
CA TRP A 53 9.92 7.46 14.54
C TRP A 53 9.65 8.85 15.15
N LEU A 54 8.49 9.45 14.86
CA LEU A 54 8.08 10.73 15.45
C LEU A 54 7.92 10.65 16.97
N LEU A 55 7.35 9.58 17.50
CA LEU A 55 7.19 9.38 18.95
C LEU A 55 8.53 9.23 19.66
N VAL A 56 9.50 8.56 19.01
CA VAL A 56 10.87 8.44 19.52
C VAL A 56 11.58 9.79 19.49
N VAL A 57 11.50 10.55 18.39
CA VAL A 57 12.12 11.88 18.27
C VAL A 57 11.49 12.89 19.23
N ALA A 58 10.19 12.76 19.53
CA ALA A 58 9.49 13.58 20.50
C ALA A 58 9.84 13.23 21.97
N GLY A 59 10.63 12.18 22.21
CA GLY A 59 11.05 11.75 23.55
C GLY A 59 9.92 11.18 24.41
N VAL A 60 8.77 10.84 23.81
CA VAL A 60 7.60 10.31 24.51
C VAL A 60 7.74 8.82 24.79
N TYR A 61 8.41 8.08 23.89
CA TYR A 61 8.65 6.64 24.01
C TYR A 61 10.10 6.30 23.70
N ASP A 62 10.65 5.34 24.46
CA ASP A 62 11.98 4.80 24.21
C ASP A 62 11.95 3.87 22.98
N ALA A 63 12.99 3.94 22.14
CA ALA A 63 13.03 3.21 20.87
C ALA A 63 12.95 1.69 21.09
N THR A 64 13.53 1.20 22.18
CA THR A 64 13.48 -0.20 22.62
C THR A 64 12.06 -0.67 22.89
N HIS A 65 11.19 0.19 23.44
CA HIS A 65 9.81 -0.16 23.75
C HIS A 65 8.98 -0.33 22.46
N LEU A 66 9.17 0.53 21.46
CA LEU A 66 8.51 0.37 20.16
C LEU A 66 8.99 -0.87 19.39
N TRP A 67 10.28 -1.17 19.44
CA TRP A 67 10.83 -2.35 18.75
C TRP A 67 10.32 -3.67 19.33
N HIS A 68 10.13 -3.76 20.65
CA HIS A 68 9.65 -4.98 21.30
C HIS A 68 8.12 -5.09 21.30
N ASP A 69 7.39 -4.00 21.53
CA ASP A 69 5.95 -4.08 21.77
C ASP A 69 5.10 -3.70 20.56
N TYR A 70 5.65 -3.11 19.49
CA TYR A 70 4.88 -2.72 18.30
C TYR A 70 5.26 -3.51 17.04
N LEU A 71 6.55 -3.79 16.82
CA LEU A 71 7.01 -4.51 15.63
C LEU A 71 6.37 -5.91 15.46
N PRO A 72 6.16 -6.71 16.53
CA PRO A 72 5.54 -8.03 16.38
C PRO A 72 4.07 -7.98 15.93
N TYR A 73 3.36 -6.88 16.20
CA TYR A 73 1.95 -6.70 15.79
C TYR A 73 1.83 -6.11 14.38
N LEU A 74 2.89 -5.54 13.84
CA LEU A 74 2.89 -4.94 12.50
C LEU A 74 2.46 -5.92 11.39
N PRO A 75 3.01 -7.15 11.32
CA PRO A 75 2.56 -8.16 10.37
C PRO A 75 1.08 -8.53 10.54
N LEU A 76 0.59 -8.55 11.79
CA LEU A 76 -0.80 -8.90 12.10
C LEU A 76 -1.79 -7.88 11.54
N VAL A 77 -1.40 -6.60 11.45
CA VAL A 77 -2.22 -5.53 10.86
C VAL A 77 -2.00 -5.42 9.35
N MET A 78 -0.74 -5.53 8.91
CA MET A 78 -0.38 -5.37 7.51
C MET A 78 -0.97 -6.45 6.61
N LEU A 79 -0.98 -7.70 7.07
CA LEU A 79 -1.44 -8.83 6.28
C LEU A 79 -2.94 -8.77 5.94
N PRO A 80 -3.86 -8.56 6.90
CA PRO A 80 -5.28 -8.39 6.58
C PRO A 80 -5.53 -7.13 5.74
N GLU A 81 -4.81 -6.04 5.97
CA GLU A 81 -4.96 -4.81 5.18
C GLU A 81 -4.54 -5.02 3.71
N ALA A 82 -3.42 -5.72 3.48
CA ALA A 82 -2.96 -6.04 2.14
C ALA A 82 -3.89 -7.01 1.41
N VAL A 83 -4.39 -8.05 2.11
CA VAL A 83 -5.35 -9.01 1.56
C VAL A 83 -6.67 -8.33 1.21
N LEU A 84 -7.23 -7.53 2.12
CA LEU A 84 -8.49 -6.83 1.89
C LEU A 84 -8.38 -5.86 0.72
N ASN A 85 -7.31 -5.05 0.65
CA ASN A 85 -7.09 -4.15 -0.49
C ASN A 85 -6.93 -4.93 -1.80
N GLY A 86 -6.18 -6.03 -1.81
CA GLY A 86 -6.07 -6.91 -2.97
C GLY A 86 -7.41 -7.48 -3.43
N MET A 87 -8.23 -7.96 -2.49
CA MET A 87 -9.58 -8.51 -2.78
C MET A 87 -10.54 -7.45 -3.31
N VAL A 88 -10.60 -6.29 -2.67
CA VAL A 88 -11.46 -5.17 -3.09
C VAL A 88 -11.05 -4.67 -4.47
N LEU A 89 -9.75 -4.49 -4.72
CA LEU A 89 -9.25 -4.07 -6.02
C LEU A 89 -9.57 -5.10 -7.11
N THR A 90 -9.37 -6.40 -6.82
CA THR A 90 -9.71 -7.48 -7.75
C THR A 90 -11.20 -7.49 -8.10
N ALA A 91 -12.07 -7.34 -7.09
CA ALA A 91 -13.51 -7.31 -7.29
C ALA A 91 -13.96 -6.07 -8.09
N LEU A 92 -13.39 -4.90 -7.78
CA LEU A 92 -13.69 -3.67 -8.51
C LEU A 92 -13.26 -3.74 -9.97
N VAL A 93 -12.04 -4.22 -10.25
CA VAL A 93 -11.57 -4.35 -11.63
C VAL A 93 -12.37 -5.41 -12.41
N ALA A 94 -12.77 -6.51 -11.76
CA ALA A 94 -13.58 -7.54 -12.42
C ALA A 94 -15.02 -7.10 -12.74
N ILE A 95 -15.63 -6.24 -11.92
CA ILE A 95 -17.04 -5.83 -12.05
C ILE A 95 -17.17 -4.50 -12.80
N LYS A 96 -16.34 -3.51 -12.46
CA LYS A 96 -16.42 -2.11 -12.88
C LYS A 96 -15.02 -1.48 -12.93
N PRO A 97 -14.19 -1.84 -13.91
CA PRO A 97 -12.82 -1.32 -14.03
C PRO A 97 -12.75 0.21 -14.09
N ASP A 98 -13.73 0.88 -14.71
CA ASP A 98 -13.83 2.35 -14.79
C ASP A 98 -13.83 3.07 -13.42
N TRP A 99 -14.19 2.37 -12.34
CA TRP A 99 -14.21 2.94 -10.99
C TRP A 99 -12.82 3.00 -10.36
N VAL A 100 -11.87 2.29 -10.94
CA VAL A 100 -10.49 2.28 -10.49
C VAL A 100 -9.73 3.30 -11.32
N ALA A 101 -9.66 4.55 -10.83
CA ALA A 101 -9.05 5.67 -11.55
C ALA A 101 -7.59 5.45 -12.01
N THR A 102 -6.89 4.48 -11.42
CA THR A 102 -5.52 4.11 -11.77
C THR A 102 -5.43 2.87 -12.66
N PHE A 103 -6.55 2.21 -12.95
CA PHE A 103 -6.64 1.11 -13.89
C PHE A 103 -7.02 1.65 -15.27
N ASP A 104 -6.33 1.16 -16.29
CA ASP A 104 -6.54 1.54 -17.67
C ASP A 104 -6.85 0.26 -18.45
N ASP A 105 -8.13 0.05 -18.75
CA ASP A 105 -8.62 -1.14 -19.47
C ASP A 105 -7.92 -1.33 -20.82
N GLU A 106 -7.58 -0.23 -21.50
CA GLU A 106 -6.96 -0.28 -22.82
C GLU A 106 -5.52 -0.80 -22.72
N PHE A 107 -4.80 -0.33 -21.70
CA PHE A 107 -3.43 -0.76 -21.41
C PHE A 107 -3.34 -2.19 -20.86
N TYR A 108 -4.24 -2.60 -19.95
CA TYR A 108 -4.13 -3.87 -19.22
C TYR A 108 -4.94 -5.03 -19.81
N ILE A 109 -5.98 -4.77 -20.61
CA ILE A 109 -6.88 -5.81 -21.17
C ILE A 109 -6.82 -5.86 -22.70
N HIS A 110 -6.71 -4.70 -23.37
CA HIS A 110 -6.80 -4.63 -24.85
C HIS A 110 -5.45 -4.63 -25.58
N ASN A 111 -4.32 -4.47 -24.90
CA ASN A 111 -3.00 -4.54 -25.52
C ASN A 111 -2.57 -6.01 -25.77
N LYS A 112 -3.29 -6.69 -26.68
CA LYS A 112 -2.90 -7.98 -27.28
C LYS A 112 -1.94 -7.77 -28.44
#